data_AF-A0A831ZID4-F1
#
_entry.id   AF-A0A831ZID4-F1
#
_cell.length_a   1.000
_cell.length_b   1.000
_cell.length_c   1.000
_cell.angle_alpha   90.00
_cell.angle_beta   90.00
_cell.angle_gamma   90.00
#
_symmetry.space_group_name_H-M   'P 1'
#
loop_
_entity.id
_entity.type
_entity.pdbx_description
1 polymer ?
#
loop_
_entity_poly.entity_id
_entity_poly.type
_entity_poly.pdbx_seq_one_letter_code
_entity_poly.pdbx_strand_id
1 'polypeptide(L)'
;MESMTLVEACRFSATILQRNPELAAIYRNAVRRYGEGELFCALMDLIARAYEEGKLEEEVFKNPHSLLSFCCGAWIQFLLVEVAGMKKADLHAVARKIFKETHSNRSLH
;
A
#
# COMPACT_ATOMS: atom_id res chain seq x y z
N MET A 1 22.54 -4.77 5.45
CA MET A 1 21.06 -4.78 5.58
C MET A 1 20.59 -5.96 4.75
N GLU A 2 19.96 -6.95 5.38
CA GLU A 2 19.57 -8.19 4.70
C GLU A 2 18.60 -7.91 3.54
N SER A 3 18.73 -8.70 2.46
CA SER A 3 17.82 -8.65 1.32
C SER A 3 16.42 -9.03 1.79
N MET A 4 15.43 -8.18 1.50
CA MET A 4 14.02 -8.44 1.80
C MET A 4 13.32 -8.89 0.52
N THR A 5 12.61 -10.01 0.57
CA THR A 5 11.78 -10.48 -0.53
C THR A 5 10.49 -9.67 -0.63
N LEU A 6 9.83 -9.70 -1.79
CA LEU A 6 8.52 -9.05 -1.98
C LEU A 6 7.47 -9.57 -0.99
N VAL A 7 7.48 -10.89 -0.72
CA VAL A 7 6.55 -11.51 0.23
C VAL A 7 6.79 -11.00 1.65
N GLU A 8 8.04 -10.89 2.08
CA GLU A 8 8.39 -10.35 3.39
C GLU A 8 8.02 -8.87 3.50
N ALA A 9 8.32 -8.07 2.47
CA ALA A 9 7.94 -6.66 2.42
C ALA A 9 6.41 -6.48 2.48
N CYS A 10 5.68 -7.32 1.76
CA CYS A 10 4.21 -7.30 1.74
C CYS A 10 3.61 -7.70 3.09
N ARG A 11 4.16 -8.70 3.79
CA ARG A 11 3.72 -9.06 5.15
C ARG A 11 4.09 -7.99 6.16
N PHE A 12 5.32 -7.48 6.09
CA PHE A 12 5.80 -6.49 7.04
C PHE A 12 5.06 -5.16 6.93
N SER A 13 4.75 -4.73 5.69
CA SER A 13 3.90 -3.55 5.45
C SER A 13 2.50 -3.69 6.06
N ALA A 14 1.85 -4.86 5.99
CA ALA A 14 0.57 -5.08 6.68
C ALA A 14 0.68 -4.86 8.20
N THR A 15 1.77 -5.30 8.83
CA THR A 15 2.05 -5.05 10.25
C THR A 15 2.27 -3.57 10.55
N ILE A 16 2.97 -2.84 9.67
CA ILE A 16 3.18 -1.40 9.80
C ILE A 16 1.85 -0.65 9.75
N LEU A 17 0.99 -0.98 8.78
CA LEU A 17 -0.28 -0.30 8.56
C LEU A 17 -1.26 -0.49 9.73
N GLN A 18 -1.23 -1.66 10.36
CA GLN A 18 -2.04 -1.93 11.54
C GLN A 18 -1.66 -1.10 12.78
N ARG A 19 -0.55 -0.34 12.75
CA ARG A 19 -0.24 0.66 13.79
C ARG A 19 -1.14 1.89 13.71
N ASN A 20 -1.75 2.16 12.55
CA ASN A 20 -2.77 3.18 12.41
C ASN A 20 -4.15 2.57 12.75
N PRO A 21 -4.89 3.09 13.73
CA PRO A 21 -6.16 2.48 14.18
C PRO A 21 -7.24 2.37 13.09
N GLU A 22 -7.32 3.35 12.19
CA GLU A 22 -8.31 3.37 11.11
C GLU A 22 -7.99 2.31 10.06
N LEU A 23 -6.75 2.27 9.59
CA LEU A 23 -6.28 1.24 8.66
C LEU A 23 -6.35 -0.17 9.28
N ALA A 24 -6.07 -0.29 10.58
CA ALA A 24 -6.22 -1.55 11.30
C ALA A 24 -7.69 -2.02 11.33
N ALA A 25 -8.65 -1.11 11.48
CA ALA A 25 -10.07 -1.44 11.43
C ALA A 25 -10.48 -1.94 10.03
N ILE A 26 -10.02 -1.25 8.97
CA ILE A 26 -10.28 -1.65 7.59
C ILE A 26 -9.62 -3.00 7.27
N TYR A 27 -8.37 -3.21 7.70
CA TYR A 27 -7.66 -4.48 7.55
C TYR A 27 -8.41 -5.63 8.23
N ARG A 28 -8.86 -5.46 9.48
CA ARG A 28 -9.65 -6.49 10.17
C ARG A 28 -10.97 -6.80 9.46
N ASN A 29 -11.63 -5.79 8.88
CA ASN A 29 -12.83 -6.01 8.07
C ASN A 29 -12.51 -6.78 6.79
N ALA A 30 -11.39 -6.49 6.14
CA ALA A 30 -10.90 -7.22 4.99
C ALA A 30 -10.62 -8.69 5.33
N VAL A 31 -9.88 -8.94 6.42
CA VAL A 31 -9.60 -10.30 6.90
C VAL A 31 -10.88 -11.05 7.26
N ARG A 32 -11.89 -10.39 7.85
CA ARG A 32 -13.19 -11.04 8.13
C ARG A 32 -13.94 -11.43 6.85
N ARG A 33 -13.79 -10.64 5.78
CA ARG A 33 -14.51 -10.84 4.51
C ARG A 33 -13.85 -11.90 3.62
N TYR A 34 -12.52 -11.90 3.54
CA TYR A 34 -11.76 -12.72 2.60
C TYR A 34 -10.95 -13.84 3.30
N GLY A 35 -10.64 -13.68 4.59
CA GLY A 35 -9.57 -14.45 5.22
C GLY A 35 -8.19 -13.89 4.87
N GLU A 36 -7.22 -14.07 5.77
CA GLU A 36 -5.92 -13.44 5.65
C GLU A 36 -5.10 -13.95 4.44
N GLY A 37 -5.22 -15.25 4.13
CA GLY A 37 -4.55 -15.84 2.97
C GLY A 37 -5.04 -15.28 1.64
N GLU A 38 -6.36 -15.28 1.41
CA GLU A 38 -6.94 -14.74 0.16
C GLU A 38 -6.69 -13.24 0.03
N LEU A 39 -6.76 -12.48 1.14
CA LEU A 39 -6.45 -11.06 1.14
C LEU A 39 -5.03 -10.79 0.65
N PHE A 40 -4.07 -11.59 1.13
CA PHE A 40 -2.67 -11.50 0.71
C PHE A 40 -2.49 -11.89 -0.76
N CYS A 41 -3.12 -12.97 -1.21
CA CYS A 41 -3.08 -13.38 -2.62
C CYS A 41 -3.65 -12.30 -3.54
N ALA A 42 -4.80 -11.71 -3.19
CA ALA A 42 -5.42 -10.65 -3.98
C ALA A 42 -4.51 -9.43 -4.15
N LEU A 43 -3.79 -9.04 -3.09
CA LEU A 43 -2.81 -7.97 -3.18
C LEU A 43 -1.59 -8.35 -4.04
N MET A 44 -1.06 -9.56 -3.86
CA MET A 44 0.07 -10.05 -4.63
C MET A 44 -0.26 -10.15 -6.12
N ASP A 45 -1.47 -10.60 -6.47
CA ASP A 45 -1.97 -10.61 -7.85
C ASP A 45 -2.07 -9.20 -8.44
N LEU A 46 -2.50 -8.22 -7.64
CA LEU A 46 -2.55 -6.82 -8.07
C LEU A 46 -1.15 -6.28 -8.35
N ILE A 47 -0.16 -6.61 -7.50
CA ILE A 47 1.24 -6.23 -7.70
C ILE A 47 1.82 -6.91 -8.94
N ALA A 48 1.58 -8.21 -9.11
CA ALA A 48 2.05 -8.99 -10.26
C ALA A 48 1.50 -8.42 -11.58
N ARG A 49 0.19 -8.13 -11.65
CA ARG A 49 -0.43 -7.50 -12.82
C ARG A 49 0.17 -6.12 -13.12
N ALA A 50 0.40 -5.30 -12.10
CA ALA A 50 1.01 -3.99 -12.30
C ALA A 50 2.44 -4.09 -12.86
N TYR A 51 3.18 -5.13 -12.47
CA TYR A 51 4.50 -5.43 -13.00
C TYR A 51 4.44 -5.91 -14.46
N GLU A 52 3.58 -6.88 -14.77
CA GLU A 52 3.39 -7.43 -16.12
C GLU A 52 2.93 -6.37 -17.13
N GLU A 53 2.11 -5.41 -16.68
CA GLU A 53 1.63 -4.28 -17.50
C GLU A 53 2.71 -3.19 -17.70
N GLY A 54 3.93 -3.37 -17.17
CA GLY A 54 5.01 -2.40 -17.26
C GLY A 54 4.74 -1.10 -16.51
N LYS A 55 3.80 -1.10 -15.56
CA LYS A 55 3.41 0.08 -14.78
C LYS A 55 4.25 0.26 -13.53
N LEU A 56 5.10 -0.70 -13.21
CA LEU A 56 5.97 -0.70 -12.05
C LEU A 56 7.42 -0.49 -12.47
N GLU A 57 8.05 0.56 -11.97
CA GLU A 57 9.45 0.84 -12.23
C GLU A 57 10.35 -0.17 -11.53
N GLU A 58 11.37 -0.70 -12.24
CA GLU A 58 12.32 -1.66 -11.67
C GLU A 58 13.06 -1.11 -10.44
N GLU A 59 13.23 0.22 -10.35
CA GLU A 59 13.80 0.94 -9.21
C GLU A 59 13.13 0.60 -7.88
N VAL A 60 11.85 0.23 -7.89
CA VAL A 60 11.10 -0.19 -6.69
C VAL A 60 11.72 -1.44 -6.05
N PHE A 61 12.27 -2.34 -6.86
CA PHE A 61 12.85 -3.60 -6.42
C PHE A 61 14.33 -3.50 -6.05
N LYS A 62 15.00 -2.39 -6.36
CA LYS A 62 16.45 -2.26 -6.19
C LYS A 62 16.90 -2.10 -4.75
N ASN A 63 16.02 -1.67 -3.85
CA ASN A 63 16.36 -1.61 -2.43
C ASN A 63 15.18 -2.00 -1.51
N PRO A 64 15.47 -2.57 -0.31
CA PRO A 64 14.42 -3.02 0.62
C PRO A 64 13.48 -1.93 1.10
N HIS A 65 13.94 -0.67 1.22
CA HIS A 65 13.10 0.43 1.68
C HIS A 65 12.09 0.89 0.63
N SER A 66 12.50 0.95 -0.65
CA SER A 66 11.62 1.22 -1.79
C SER A 66 10.58 0.12 -1.91
N LEU A 67 11.00 -1.14 -1.82
CA LEU A 67 10.10 -2.29 -1.88
C LEU A 67 9.07 -2.26 -0.75
N LEU A 68 9.51 -2.00 0.48
CA LEU A 68 8.62 -1.89 1.63
C LEU A 68 7.65 -0.71 1.50
N SER A 69 8.13 0.45 1.05
CA SER A 69 7.30 1.65 0.85
C SER A 69 6.25 1.41 -0.23
N PHE A 70 6.62 0.74 -1.32
CA PHE A 70 5.71 0.32 -2.36
C PHE A 70 4.63 -0.62 -1.82
N CYS A 71 5.00 -1.66 -1.07
CA CYS A 71 4.04 -2.58 -0.47
C CYS A 71 3.07 -1.86 0.48
N CYS A 72 3.55 -0.90 1.29
CA CYS A 72 2.68 -0.05 2.11
C CYS A 72 1.67 0.72 1.25
N GLY A 73 2.12 1.32 0.15
CA GLY A 73 1.25 2.05 -0.78
C GLY A 73 0.21 1.14 -1.44
N ALA A 74 0.62 -0.04 -1.89
CA ALA A 74 -0.26 -1.04 -2.50
C ALA A 74 -1.36 -1.49 -1.53
N TRP A 75 -1.00 -1.79 -0.28
CA TRP A 75 -1.98 -2.12 0.77
C TRP A 75 -2.95 -0.98 1.06
N ILE A 76 -2.46 0.26 1.24
CA ILE A 76 -3.33 1.41 1.51
C ILE A 76 -4.34 1.58 0.38
N GLN A 77 -3.86 1.54 -0.87
CA GLN A 77 -4.73 1.65 -2.04
C GLN A 77 -5.77 0.51 -2.06
N PHE A 78 -5.34 -0.73 -1.84
CA PHE A 78 -6.23 -1.88 -1.82
C PHE A 78 -7.30 -1.76 -0.73
N LEU A 79 -6.90 -1.47 0.51
CA LEU A 79 -7.81 -1.34 1.64
C LEU A 79 -8.83 -0.22 1.43
N LEU A 80 -8.40 0.93 0.90
CA LEU A 80 -9.31 2.05 0.68
C LEU A 80 -10.25 1.81 -0.51
N VAL A 81 -9.74 1.28 -1.62
CA VAL A 81 -10.54 1.11 -2.85
C VAL A 81 -11.39 -0.15 -2.80
N GLU A 82 -10.78 -1.30 -2.56
CA GLU A 82 -11.44 -2.61 -2.67
C GLU A 82 -12.23 -2.99 -1.42
N VAL A 83 -11.82 -2.50 -0.24
CA VAL A 83 -12.47 -2.85 1.03
C VAL A 83 -13.39 -1.73 1.52
N ALA A 84 -12.91 -0.49 1.59
CA ALA A 84 -13.70 0.64 2.05
C ALA A 84 -14.60 1.25 0.95
N GLY A 85 -14.47 0.80 -0.30
CA GLY A 85 -15.31 1.24 -1.42
C GLY A 85 -15.01 2.66 -1.90
N MET A 86 -13.82 3.20 -1.60
CA MET A 86 -13.40 4.51 -2.08
C MET A 86 -13.19 4.47 -3.60
N LYS A 87 -13.73 5.43 -4.33
CA LYS A 87 -13.41 5.52 -5.77
C LYS A 87 -11.93 5.88 -5.93
N LYS A 88 -11.26 5.23 -6.87
CA LYS A 88 -9.84 5.50 -7.18
C LYS A 88 -9.56 6.98 -7.46
N ALA A 89 -10.50 7.68 -8.08
CA ALA A 89 -10.41 9.12 -8.34
C ALA A 89 -10.35 9.96 -7.04
N ASP A 90 -11.12 9.56 -6.02
CA ASP A 90 -11.16 10.22 -4.73
C ASP A 90 -9.88 9.93 -3.95
N LEU A 91 -9.34 8.71 -4.03
CA LEU A 91 -8.04 8.38 -3.44
C LEU A 91 -6.93 9.27 -4.01
N HIS A 92 -6.89 9.45 -5.33
CA HIS A 92 -5.92 10.35 -5.97
C HIS A 92 -6.12 11.81 -5.54
N ALA A 93 -7.36 12.25 -5.35
CA ALA A 93 -7.65 13.60 -4.87
C ALA A 93 -7.17 13.81 -3.43
N VAL A 94 -7.41 12.86 -2.54
CA VAL A 94 -6.94 12.88 -1.16
C VAL A 94 -5.41 12.84 -1.09
N ALA A 95 -4.77 11.93 -1.83
CA ALA A 95 -3.31 11.87 -1.90
C ALA A 95 -2.72 13.20 -2.37
N ARG A 96 -3.25 13.77 -3.46
CA ARG A 96 -2.81 15.08 -3.97
C ARG A 96 -3.00 16.20 -2.96
N LYS A 97 -4.09 16.20 -2.19
CA LYS A 97 -4.36 17.21 -1.16
C LYS A 97 -3.32 17.10 -0.03
N ILE A 98 -3.08 15.91 0.49
CA ILE A 98 -2.08 15.65 1.54
C ILE A 98 -0.67 16.04 1.07
N PHE A 99 -0.29 15.65 -0.15
CA PHE A 99 1.01 16.01 -0.71
C PHE A 99 1.16 17.52 -0.90
N LYS A 100 0.11 18.22 -1.36
CA LYS A 100 0.12 19.68 -1.45
C LYS A 100 0.27 20.32 -0.08
N GLU A 101 -0.50 19.89 0.92
CA GLU A 101 -0.46 20.42 2.29
C GLU A 101 0.90 20.19 2.95
N THR A 102 1.50 19.02 2.74
CA THR A 102 2.83 18.68 3.24
C THR A 102 3.93 19.49 2.54
N HIS A 103 3.79 19.76 1.23
CA HIS A 103 4.73 20.62 0.51
C HIS A 103 4.58 22.10 0.89
N SER A 104 3.37 22.61 1.10
CA SER A 104 3.14 23.97 1.57
C SER A 104 3.62 24.21 3.01
N ASN A 105 3.67 23.16 3.84
CA ASN A 105 4.26 23.24 5.17
C ASN A 105 5.79 23.06 5.18
N ARG A 106 6.41 22.61 4.09
CA ARG A 106 7.88 22.50 3.97
C ARG A 106 8.57 23.81 3.60
N SER A 107 7.84 24.85 3.19
CA SER A 107 8.40 26.18 2.87
C SER A 107 8.64 27.09 4.09
N LEU A 108 8.68 26.55 5.32
CA LEU A 108 8.93 27.31 6.54
C LEU A 108 10.06 26.74 7.44
N HIS A 109 10.93 25.89 6.91
CA HIS A 109 12.13 25.43 7.61
C HIS A 109 13.40 25.59 6.79
#